data_AF-A0A348ZHS8-F1
#
_entry.id   AF-A0A348ZHS8-F1
#
_cell.length_a   1.000
_cell.length_b   1.000
_cell.length_c   1.000
_cell.angle_alpha   90.00
_cell.angle_beta   90.00
_cell.angle_gamma   90.00
#
_symmetry.space_group_name_H-M   'P 1'
#
loop_
_entity.id
_entity.type
_entity.pdbx_description
1 polymer ?
#
loop_
_entity_poly.entity_id
_entity_poly.type
_entity_poly.pdbx_seq_one_letter_code
_entity_poly.pdbx_strand_id
1 'polypeptide(L)'
;MSTFLYFSMSQLSRRLLWVLTAAAFSQAAFGQVPIIQPGAPGQQGRVITAEEASDLANMEYSLGDIRFLQGMIPHHAQAKEMSALAESRTNNDAVLAVASRITLSQDDEIAMMQGWLRERGLEVTAEDAHHAADFELMAGMLNDEQMEALAAASGPEFDRLYLEGMIDHHQGALDMVEMLLDQRGSVQDPLLYEFTSDVTSDQTSEIERMDTLLASFSSDPRVGLAAGFRDAGQAALNMSVVASLPKPAGFFDPDRPSGLSARRLEEIEAEQAAASGNAPETPTEEEEEDENADPRPSLLSFSNTDLLFSGDYLIAGNYHGFNTYDISNPDSPEHIASVVCPGGQGDVSLVGDLLIMSVQEVRGRLDCGLEGVPEPVSNQRVRGIRIFDVSDFSNPTQVAAVQTCRGSHTHTVAQNADEDGNIYVYVSGTSRVRDDEELAGCSDDSPFENPESALFRIEVIEIPEDNPAAAQIVNRPFIFSDP
;
A
#
# COMPACT_ATOMS: atom_id res chain seq x y z
N MET A 1 52.36 -64.24 -0.24
CA MET A 1 53.71 -63.63 -0.45
C MET A 1 53.43 -62.15 -0.69
N SER A 2 53.77 -61.17 0.15
CA SER A 2 54.89 -61.04 1.08
C SER A 2 54.48 -60.24 2.34
N THR A 3 55.16 -60.58 3.43
CA THR A 3 55.09 -60.11 4.81
C THR A 3 55.87 -58.81 5.03
N PHE A 4 55.52 -58.02 6.05
CA PHE A 4 56.39 -57.32 7.04
C PHE A 4 55.49 -56.39 7.90
N LEU A 5 55.62 -56.15 9.22
CA LEU A 5 56.50 -56.61 10.31
C LEU A 5 55.82 -56.17 11.64
N TYR A 6 55.98 -56.97 12.69
CA TYR A 6 55.55 -56.70 14.08
C TYR A 6 56.28 -55.50 14.71
N PHE A 7 55.63 -54.80 15.67
CA PHE A 7 56.20 -54.61 17.02
C PHE A 7 55.11 -54.26 18.05
N SER A 8 55.13 -55.01 19.16
CA SER A 8 54.35 -54.79 20.38
C SER A 8 55.26 -54.15 21.43
N MET A 9 54.82 -53.05 22.03
CA MET A 9 55.33 -52.43 23.26
C MET A 9 54.26 -51.42 23.68
N SER A 10 53.94 -51.15 24.94
CA SER A 10 54.12 -51.80 26.22
C SER A 10 53.24 -50.97 27.16
N GLN A 11 52.60 -51.62 28.14
CA GLN A 11 51.81 -50.96 29.16
C GLN A 11 52.62 -49.87 29.88
N LEU A 12 52.33 -48.60 29.66
CA LEU A 12 52.66 -47.54 30.62
C LEU A 12 51.80 -46.31 30.34
N SER A 13 51.27 -45.73 31.41
CA SER A 13 50.48 -44.48 31.48
C SER A 13 48.95 -44.54 31.28
N ARG A 14 48.28 -45.52 31.91
CA ARG A 14 46.81 -45.47 32.16
C ARG A 14 46.38 -44.44 33.25
N ARG A 15 47.18 -43.43 33.57
CA ARG A 15 46.93 -42.51 34.70
C ARG A 15 47.05 -41.01 34.40
N LEU A 16 47.08 -40.62 33.13
CA LEU A 16 47.10 -39.19 32.75
C LEU A 16 46.06 -38.86 31.67
N LEU A 17 44.85 -39.40 31.81
CA LEU A 17 43.72 -39.08 30.93
C LEU A 17 42.43 -38.87 31.74
N TRP A 18 42.55 -38.17 32.88
CA TRP A 18 41.43 -37.82 33.76
C TRP A 18 41.52 -36.36 34.27
N VAL A 19 42.05 -35.44 33.45
CA VAL A 19 42.05 -33.99 33.77
C VAL A 19 41.63 -33.09 32.60
N LEU A 20 41.29 -33.62 31.41
CA LEU A 20 40.96 -32.78 30.23
C LEU A 20 39.61 -33.09 29.56
N THR A 21 38.67 -33.72 30.26
CA THR A 21 37.27 -33.90 29.80
C THR A 21 36.29 -33.58 30.92
N ALA A 22 36.42 -32.38 31.48
CA ALA A 22 35.40 -31.77 32.33
C ALA A 22 35.27 -30.26 32.04
N ALA A 23 35.59 -29.83 30.82
CA ALA A 23 34.90 -28.67 30.26
C ALA A 23 33.53 -29.18 29.81
N ALA A 24 32.65 -29.40 30.79
CA ALA A 24 31.22 -29.43 30.51
C ALA A 24 30.92 -28.08 29.87
N PHE A 25 30.75 -28.07 28.56
CA PHE A 25 29.96 -27.06 27.90
C PHE A 25 28.59 -27.14 28.55
N SER A 26 28.39 -26.40 29.63
CA SER A 26 27.11 -25.83 29.94
C SER A 26 26.82 -24.88 28.78
N GLN A 27 26.30 -25.41 27.68
CA GLN A 27 25.41 -24.61 26.85
C GLN A 27 24.28 -24.25 27.81
N ALA A 28 24.37 -23.06 28.40
CA ALA A 28 23.18 -22.37 28.83
C ALA A 28 22.33 -22.31 27.57
N ALA A 29 21.31 -23.15 27.48
CA ALA A 29 20.22 -22.92 26.57
C ALA A 29 19.69 -21.56 26.98
N PHE A 30 20.05 -20.51 26.24
CA PHE A 30 19.28 -19.28 26.25
C PHE A 30 17.88 -19.72 25.86
N GLY A 31 16.99 -19.82 26.85
CA GLY A 31 15.59 -20.13 26.59
C GLY A 31 15.10 -19.07 25.63
N GLN A 32 14.69 -19.49 24.44
CA GLN A 32 14.09 -18.60 23.47
C GLN A 32 12.86 -17.98 24.14
N VAL A 33 12.79 -16.65 24.14
CA VAL A 33 11.69 -15.89 24.73
C VAL A 33 10.37 -16.38 24.12
N PRO A 34 9.31 -16.61 24.92
CA PRO A 34 8.04 -17.10 24.39
C PRO A 34 7.49 -16.13 23.33
N ILE A 35 7.16 -16.68 22.16
CA ILE A 35 6.42 -15.97 21.11
C ILE A 35 4.96 -16.40 21.22
N ILE A 36 4.07 -15.45 21.44
CA ILE A 36 2.70 -15.69 21.84
C ILE A 36 1.79 -15.17 20.73
N GLN A 37 0.93 -16.03 20.22
CA GLN A 37 -0.21 -15.65 19.41
C GLN A 37 -1.43 -15.61 20.34
N PRO A 38 -1.98 -14.43 20.66
CA PRO A 38 -3.20 -14.34 21.46
C PRO A 38 -4.38 -14.99 20.74
N GLY A 39 -5.40 -15.39 21.50
CA GLY A 39 -6.68 -15.85 20.92
C GLY A 39 -7.64 -14.69 20.66
N ALA A 40 -8.87 -15.03 20.26
CA ALA A 40 -9.97 -14.06 20.22
C ALA A 40 -10.22 -13.45 21.62
N PRO A 41 -10.89 -12.29 21.74
CA PRO A 41 -11.17 -11.68 23.04
C PRO A 41 -11.72 -12.68 24.08
N GLY A 42 -11.05 -12.78 25.23
CA GLY A 42 -11.39 -13.69 26.33
C GLY A 42 -10.95 -15.15 26.14
N GLN A 43 -10.31 -15.50 25.02
CA GLN A 43 -9.76 -16.83 24.77
C GLN A 43 -8.26 -16.89 25.09
N GLN A 44 -7.78 -18.06 25.51
CA GLN A 44 -6.34 -18.27 25.71
C GLN A 44 -5.59 -18.24 24.37
N GLY A 45 -4.43 -17.60 24.39
CA GLY A 45 -3.47 -17.68 23.29
C GLY A 45 -2.71 -19.00 23.27
N ARG A 46 -1.79 -19.12 22.31
CA ARG A 46 -0.84 -20.22 22.19
C ARG A 46 0.58 -19.68 22.02
N VAL A 47 1.55 -20.46 22.47
CA VAL A 47 2.96 -20.22 22.14
C VAL A 47 3.22 -20.79 20.74
N ILE A 48 3.83 -19.99 19.87
CA ILE A 48 4.19 -20.35 18.50
C ILE A 48 5.72 -20.41 18.33
N THR A 49 6.17 -21.10 17.31
CA THR A 49 7.59 -21.13 16.94
C THR A 49 8.03 -19.84 16.25
N ALA A 50 9.33 -19.57 16.21
CA ALA A 50 9.86 -18.44 15.44
C ALA A 50 9.61 -18.58 13.93
N GLU A 51 9.57 -19.81 13.42
CA GLU A 51 9.24 -20.09 12.01
C GLU A 51 7.76 -19.74 11.73
N GLU A 52 6.82 -20.22 12.55
CA GLU A 52 5.41 -19.82 12.46
C GLU A 52 5.21 -18.30 12.60
N ALA A 53 6.03 -17.63 13.41
CA ALA A 53 6.00 -16.18 13.59
C ALA A 53 6.60 -15.40 12.42
N SER A 54 7.61 -15.96 11.75
CA SER A 54 8.20 -15.39 10.54
C SER A 54 7.30 -15.57 9.32
N ASP A 55 6.68 -16.73 9.13
CA ASP A 55 5.67 -16.94 8.07
C ASP A 55 4.51 -15.94 8.16
N LEU A 56 4.15 -15.61 9.39
CA LEU A 56 3.20 -14.58 9.80
C LEU A 56 3.59 -13.16 9.36
N ALA A 57 4.88 -12.84 9.48
CA ALA A 57 5.45 -11.57 9.06
C ALA A 57 5.70 -11.54 7.54
N ASN A 58 5.82 -12.71 6.92
CA ASN A 58 6.09 -12.93 5.49
C ASN A 58 4.83 -13.13 4.64
N MET A 59 3.64 -12.70 5.08
CA MET A 59 2.55 -12.45 4.12
C MET A 59 2.91 -11.22 3.27
N GLU A 60 3.88 -11.39 2.37
CA GLU A 60 4.41 -10.35 1.47
C GLU A 60 3.41 -9.98 0.37
N TYR A 61 2.52 -10.91 0.00
CA TYR A 61 1.55 -10.74 -1.08
C TYR A 61 0.26 -11.53 -0.87
N SER A 62 -0.83 -10.97 -1.40
CA SER A 62 -2.17 -11.53 -1.39
C SER A 62 -2.48 -12.32 -2.65
N LEU A 63 -3.57 -13.11 -2.62
CA LEU A 63 -4.11 -13.72 -3.84
C LEU A 63 -4.57 -12.68 -4.86
N GLY A 64 -4.94 -11.48 -4.40
CA GLY A 64 -5.25 -10.34 -5.27
C GLY A 64 -4.07 -9.91 -6.10
N ASP A 65 -2.88 -9.82 -5.48
CA ASP A 65 -1.63 -9.46 -6.13
C ASP A 65 -1.26 -10.46 -7.23
N ILE A 66 -1.37 -11.76 -6.91
CA ILE A 66 -1.10 -12.84 -7.87
C ILE A 66 -2.03 -12.73 -9.08
N ARG A 67 -3.34 -12.59 -8.84
CA ARG A 67 -4.36 -12.52 -9.90
C ARG A 67 -4.21 -11.25 -10.74
N PHE A 68 -3.90 -10.13 -10.10
CA PHE A 68 -3.67 -8.88 -10.79
C PHE A 68 -2.48 -9.00 -11.75
N LEU A 69 -1.34 -9.49 -11.29
CA LEU A 69 -0.16 -9.69 -12.16
C LEU A 69 -0.44 -10.70 -13.27
N GLN A 70 -1.11 -11.81 -12.95
CA GLN A 70 -1.51 -12.82 -13.93
C GLN A 70 -2.48 -12.31 -14.99
N GLY A 71 -3.34 -11.34 -14.65
CA GLY A 71 -4.26 -10.69 -15.59
C GLY A 71 -3.61 -9.53 -16.36
N MET A 72 -2.78 -8.74 -15.70
CA MET A 72 -2.17 -7.55 -16.30
C MET A 72 -1.11 -7.92 -17.37
N ILE A 73 -0.48 -9.10 -17.29
CA ILE A 73 0.42 -9.60 -18.35
C ILE A 73 -0.27 -9.70 -19.72
N PRO A 74 -1.34 -10.51 -19.91
CA PRO A 74 -2.03 -10.57 -21.18
C PRO A 74 -2.78 -9.29 -21.55
N HIS A 75 -3.15 -8.44 -20.56
CA HIS A 75 -3.67 -7.09 -20.81
C HIS A 75 -2.63 -6.22 -21.52
N HIS A 76 -1.42 -6.10 -20.95
CA HIS A 76 -0.31 -5.36 -21.55
C HIS A 76 0.13 -5.94 -22.90
N ALA A 77 0.06 -7.27 -23.05
CA ALA A 77 0.38 -7.92 -24.33
C ALA A 77 -0.56 -7.47 -25.45
N GLN A 78 -1.87 -7.26 -25.19
CA GLN A 78 -2.80 -6.77 -26.21
C GLN A 78 -2.49 -5.33 -26.62
N ALA A 79 -2.09 -4.45 -25.69
CA ALA A 79 -1.65 -3.09 -26.02
C ALA A 79 -0.45 -3.12 -26.99
N LYS A 80 0.53 -4.00 -26.75
CA LYS A 80 1.67 -4.20 -27.67
C LYS A 80 1.20 -4.69 -29.05
N GLU A 81 0.25 -5.62 -29.11
CA GLU A 81 -0.31 -6.08 -30.39
C GLU A 81 -1.00 -4.96 -31.17
N MET A 82 -1.75 -4.09 -30.49
CA MET A 82 -2.35 -2.90 -31.09
C MET A 82 -1.28 -1.94 -31.62
N SER A 83 -0.25 -1.63 -30.81
CA SER A 83 0.84 -0.73 -31.17
C SER A 83 1.69 -1.26 -32.35
N ALA A 84 1.87 -2.58 -32.45
CA ALA A 84 2.60 -3.22 -33.54
C ALA A 84 1.97 -3.00 -34.93
N LEU A 85 0.67 -2.67 -34.99
CA LEU A 85 0.00 -2.34 -36.25
C LEU A 85 0.44 -0.96 -36.80
N ALA A 86 0.82 -0.03 -35.92
CA ALA A 86 0.92 1.40 -36.25
C ALA A 86 1.83 1.71 -37.44
N GLU A 87 3.06 1.16 -37.49
CA GLU A 87 4.03 1.43 -38.55
C GLU A 87 3.51 1.09 -39.96
N SER A 88 2.63 0.08 -40.06
CA SER A 88 2.06 -0.37 -41.33
C SER A 88 0.78 0.35 -41.71
N ARG A 89 0.12 1.02 -40.76
CA ARG A 89 -1.24 1.55 -40.91
C ARG A 89 -1.30 3.06 -40.92
N THR A 90 -0.33 3.76 -40.35
CA THR A 90 -0.31 5.22 -40.33
C THR A 90 1.06 5.79 -40.66
N ASN A 91 1.05 7.04 -41.12
CA ASN A 91 2.23 7.89 -41.30
C ASN A 91 2.18 9.13 -40.38
N ASN A 92 1.34 9.10 -39.34
CA ASN A 92 1.21 10.16 -38.37
C ASN A 92 2.29 10.01 -37.29
N ASP A 93 3.31 10.88 -37.33
CA ASP A 93 4.46 10.83 -36.43
C ASP A 93 4.06 10.85 -34.94
N ALA A 94 2.98 11.54 -34.58
CA ALA A 94 2.51 11.60 -33.19
C ALA A 94 1.91 10.26 -32.73
N VAL A 95 1.13 9.59 -33.59
CA VAL A 95 0.58 8.26 -33.29
C VAL A 95 1.68 7.21 -33.25
N LEU A 96 2.64 7.27 -34.17
CA LEU A 96 3.82 6.39 -34.17
C LEU A 96 4.66 6.55 -32.90
N ALA A 97 4.85 7.80 -32.44
CA ALA A 97 5.57 8.07 -31.20
C ALA A 97 4.85 7.51 -29.96
N VAL A 98 3.52 7.67 -29.89
CA VAL A 98 2.70 7.06 -28.81
C VAL A 98 2.81 5.53 -28.83
N ALA A 99 2.64 4.90 -30.00
CA ALA A 99 2.74 3.44 -30.12
C ALA A 99 4.12 2.90 -29.73
N SER A 100 5.20 3.58 -30.14
CA SER A 100 6.55 3.20 -29.76
C SER A 100 6.79 3.33 -28.25
N ARG A 101 6.25 4.37 -27.61
CA ARG A 101 6.41 4.59 -26.16
C ARG A 101 5.69 3.51 -25.35
N ILE A 102 4.44 3.25 -25.69
CA ILE A 102 3.61 2.21 -25.07
C ILE A 102 4.28 0.85 -25.20
N THR A 103 4.80 0.52 -26.39
CA THR A 103 5.47 -0.78 -26.59
C THR A 103 6.67 -0.95 -25.64
N LEU A 104 7.48 0.09 -25.46
CA LEU A 104 8.67 0.05 -24.61
C LEU A 104 8.32 -0.07 -23.13
N SER A 105 7.41 0.77 -22.62
CA SER A 105 7.01 0.70 -21.20
C SER A 105 6.36 -0.64 -20.87
N GLN A 106 5.43 -1.09 -21.71
CA GLN A 106 4.67 -2.32 -21.48
C GLN A 106 5.56 -3.59 -21.56
N ASP A 107 6.65 -3.56 -22.35
CA ASP A 107 7.65 -4.64 -22.36
C ASP A 107 8.37 -4.77 -21.01
N ASP A 108 8.83 -3.67 -20.45
CA ASP A 108 9.53 -3.64 -19.16
C ASP A 108 8.59 -4.05 -18.01
N GLU A 109 7.34 -3.55 -18.04
CA GLU A 109 6.30 -3.89 -17.08
C GLU A 109 5.95 -5.40 -17.11
N ILE A 110 5.78 -5.99 -18.31
CA ILE A 110 5.57 -7.44 -18.45
C ILE A 110 6.75 -8.22 -17.87
N ALA A 111 7.99 -7.81 -18.17
CA ALA A 111 9.18 -8.49 -17.67
C ALA A 111 9.24 -8.49 -16.13
N MET A 112 8.91 -7.35 -15.51
CA MET A 112 8.81 -7.22 -14.06
C MET A 112 7.75 -8.14 -13.48
N MET A 113 6.50 -8.10 -14.00
CA MET A 113 5.40 -8.94 -13.49
C MET A 113 5.71 -10.43 -13.58
N GLN A 114 6.28 -10.88 -14.71
CA GLN A 114 6.70 -12.26 -14.87
C GLN A 114 7.86 -12.62 -13.92
N GLY A 115 8.81 -11.72 -13.70
CA GLY A 115 9.91 -11.88 -12.74
C GLY A 115 9.38 -12.09 -11.33
N TRP A 116 8.51 -11.19 -10.88
CA TRP A 116 7.88 -11.22 -9.57
C TRP A 116 7.19 -12.55 -9.27
N LEU A 117 6.44 -13.08 -10.25
CA LEU A 117 5.75 -14.38 -10.16
C LEU A 117 6.75 -15.56 -10.12
N ARG A 118 7.78 -15.54 -10.97
CA ARG A 118 8.79 -16.64 -11.06
C ARG A 118 9.59 -16.78 -9.78
N GLU A 119 10.03 -15.68 -9.19
CA GLU A 119 10.83 -15.67 -7.95
C GLU A 119 10.08 -16.31 -6.78
N ARG A 120 8.76 -16.15 -6.76
CA ARG A 120 7.86 -16.70 -5.75
C ARG A 120 7.33 -18.10 -6.08
N GLY A 121 7.81 -18.71 -7.17
CA GLY A 121 7.39 -20.05 -7.62
C GLY A 121 5.92 -20.13 -8.04
N LEU A 122 5.33 -19.01 -8.43
CA LEU A 122 3.95 -18.89 -8.86
C LEU A 122 3.81 -19.14 -10.37
N GLU A 123 2.60 -19.45 -10.81
CA GLU A 123 2.30 -19.64 -12.23
C GLU A 123 2.38 -18.30 -12.97
N VAL A 124 3.10 -18.29 -14.10
CA VAL A 124 3.22 -17.13 -14.99
C VAL A 124 2.24 -17.32 -16.15
N THR A 125 1.27 -16.43 -16.28
CA THR A 125 0.37 -16.41 -17.44
C THR A 125 1.15 -16.09 -18.72
N ALA A 126 0.84 -16.79 -19.81
CA ALA A 126 1.44 -16.49 -21.11
C ALA A 126 0.91 -15.16 -21.66
N GLU A 127 1.75 -14.41 -22.39
CA GLU A 127 1.35 -13.13 -23.01
C GLU A 127 0.20 -13.31 -24.01
N ASP A 128 0.20 -14.43 -24.76
CA ASP A 128 -0.83 -14.78 -25.74
C ASP A 128 -2.09 -15.42 -25.11
N ALA A 129 -2.21 -15.46 -23.77
CA ALA A 129 -3.35 -16.05 -23.09
C ALA A 129 -4.68 -15.38 -23.47
N HIS A 130 -4.66 -14.11 -23.89
CA HIS A 130 -5.84 -13.39 -24.35
C HIS A 130 -6.42 -13.92 -25.68
N HIS A 131 -5.69 -14.77 -26.42
CA HIS A 131 -6.20 -15.46 -27.62
C HIS A 131 -6.89 -16.81 -27.31
N ALA A 132 -6.93 -17.23 -26.04
CA ALA A 132 -7.56 -18.48 -25.65
C ALA A 132 -9.09 -18.40 -25.83
N ALA A 133 -9.70 -19.48 -26.31
CA ALA A 133 -11.14 -19.51 -26.63
C ALA A 133 -12.06 -19.32 -25.40
N ASP A 134 -11.54 -19.55 -24.20
CA ASP A 134 -12.20 -19.39 -22.91
C ASP A 134 -11.68 -18.19 -22.10
N PHE A 135 -10.92 -17.29 -22.72
CA PHE A 135 -10.44 -16.08 -22.06
C PHE A 135 -11.60 -15.12 -21.76
N GLU A 136 -11.73 -14.74 -20.50
CA GLU A 136 -12.66 -13.68 -20.09
C GLU A 136 -11.98 -12.32 -20.29
N LEU A 137 -12.54 -11.49 -21.17
CA LEU A 137 -12.01 -10.14 -21.41
C LEU A 137 -12.03 -9.32 -20.13
N MET A 138 -10.88 -8.74 -19.81
CA MET A 138 -10.73 -7.80 -18.70
C MET A 138 -11.19 -6.39 -19.12
N ALA A 139 -11.36 -5.50 -18.14
CA ALA A 139 -11.76 -4.12 -18.39
C ALA A 139 -10.84 -3.45 -19.42
N GLY A 140 -11.42 -2.71 -20.36
CA GLY A 140 -10.70 -1.95 -21.39
C GLY A 140 -10.15 -2.75 -22.57
N MET A 141 -10.06 -4.09 -22.48
CA MET A 141 -9.54 -4.89 -23.59
C MET A 141 -10.45 -4.83 -24.83
N LEU A 142 -9.83 -4.75 -26.01
CA LEU A 142 -10.52 -4.88 -27.28
C LEU A 142 -10.92 -6.35 -27.49
N ASN A 143 -12.17 -6.57 -27.89
CA ASN A 143 -12.61 -7.88 -28.35
C ASN A 143 -12.11 -8.17 -29.78
N ASP A 144 -12.28 -9.42 -30.23
CA ASP A 144 -11.85 -9.88 -31.56
C ASP A 144 -12.36 -8.99 -32.71
N GLU A 145 -13.61 -8.55 -32.66
CA GLU A 145 -14.21 -7.70 -33.72
C GLU A 145 -13.54 -6.31 -33.74
N GLN A 146 -13.22 -5.75 -32.58
CA GLN A 146 -12.51 -4.48 -32.46
C GLN A 146 -11.06 -4.60 -32.95
N MET A 147 -10.36 -5.69 -32.59
CA MET A 147 -9.01 -5.97 -33.08
C MET A 147 -8.98 -6.18 -34.59
N GLU A 148 -9.94 -6.90 -35.15
CA GLU A 148 -10.09 -7.06 -36.60
C GLU A 148 -10.36 -5.72 -37.31
N ALA A 149 -11.23 -4.88 -36.73
CA ALA A 149 -11.53 -3.55 -37.26
C ALA A 149 -10.30 -2.64 -37.25
N LEU A 150 -9.56 -2.62 -36.14
CA LEU A 150 -8.29 -1.88 -36.02
C LEU A 150 -7.27 -2.36 -37.05
N ALA A 151 -7.10 -3.68 -37.19
CA ALA A 151 -6.18 -4.28 -38.17
C ALA A 151 -6.60 -4.05 -39.63
N ALA A 152 -7.89 -3.84 -39.91
CA ALA A 152 -8.38 -3.53 -41.25
C ALA A 152 -8.25 -2.03 -41.60
N ALA A 153 -8.19 -1.15 -40.60
CA ALA A 153 -8.13 0.30 -40.79
C ALA A 153 -6.75 0.78 -41.28
N SER A 154 -6.71 1.98 -41.86
CA SER A 154 -5.46 2.65 -42.27
C SER A 154 -5.66 4.18 -42.33
N GLY A 155 -4.57 4.92 -42.18
CA GLY A 155 -4.57 6.38 -42.18
C GLY A 155 -5.39 6.96 -41.02
N PRO A 156 -6.13 8.06 -41.23
CA PRO A 156 -6.86 8.73 -40.15
C PRO A 156 -7.87 7.84 -39.41
N GLU A 157 -8.44 6.83 -40.06
CA GLU A 157 -9.36 5.91 -39.41
C GLU A 157 -8.64 4.93 -38.47
N PHE A 158 -7.42 4.50 -38.84
CA PHE A 158 -6.58 3.73 -37.93
C PHE A 158 -6.17 4.60 -36.73
N ASP A 159 -5.73 5.84 -36.97
CA ASP A 159 -5.31 6.75 -35.90
C ASP A 159 -6.43 6.94 -34.86
N ARG A 160 -7.68 7.13 -35.32
CA ARG A 160 -8.85 7.27 -34.46
C ARG A 160 -9.13 6.00 -33.66
N LEU A 161 -9.24 4.85 -34.33
CA LEU A 161 -9.54 3.57 -33.67
C LEU A 161 -8.44 3.14 -32.69
N TYR A 162 -7.18 3.41 -33.03
CA TYR A 162 -6.03 3.13 -32.17
C TYR A 162 -6.10 3.97 -30.88
N LEU A 163 -6.30 5.28 -30.99
CA LEU A 163 -6.35 6.17 -29.82
C LEU A 163 -7.59 5.89 -28.97
N GLU A 164 -8.78 5.76 -29.56
CA GLU A 164 -10.00 5.41 -28.82
C GLU A 164 -9.83 4.08 -28.08
N GLY A 165 -9.34 3.05 -28.80
CA GLY A 165 -9.12 1.74 -28.21
C GLY A 165 -8.07 1.74 -27.11
N MET A 166 -6.95 2.46 -27.29
CA MET A 166 -5.88 2.52 -26.31
C MET A 166 -6.25 3.35 -25.08
N ILE A 167 -7.07 4.41 -25.24
CA ILE A 167 -7.62 5.16 -24.11
C ILE A 167 -8.52 4.24 -23.25
N ASP A 168 -9.46 3.53 -23.89
CA ASP A 168 -10.34 2.59 -23.19
C ASP A 168 -9.53 1.46 -22.51
N HIS A 169 -8.49 0.96 -23.18
CA HIS A 169 -7.57 -0.04 -22.66
C HIS A 169 -6.84 0.44 -21.41
N HIS A 170 -6.22 1.62 -21.46
CA HIS A 170 -5.53 2.23 -20.33
C HIS A 170 -6.48 2.52 -19.16
N GLN A 171 -7.70 2.99 -19.43
CA GLN A 171 -8.72 3.17 -18.38
C GLN A 171 -9.05 1.84 -17.70
N GLY A 172 -9.16 0.75 -18.47
CA GLY A 172 -9.33 -0.58 -17.92
C GLY A 172 -8.18 -1.05 -17.03
N ALA A 173 -6.93 -0.69 -17.37
CA ALA A 173 -5.77 -0.97 -16.51
C ALA A 173 -5.84 -0.18 -15.19
N LEU A 174 -6.25 1.09 -15.23
CA LEU A 174 -6.47 1.91 -14.03
C LEU A 174 -7.59 1.33 -13.14
N ASP A 175 -8.69 0.89 -13.73
CA ASP A 175 -9.77 0.22 -13.01
C ASP A 175 -9.29 -1.08 -12.34
N MET A 176 -8.41 -1.85 -13.02
CA MET A 176 -7.78 -3.04 -12.44
C MET A 176 -6.86 -2.72 -11.26
N VAL A 177 -6.07 -1.64 -11.35
CA VAL A 177 -5.24 -1.14 -10.24
C VAL A 177 -6.13 -0.67 -9.09
N GLU A 178 -7.20 0.07 -9.35
CA GLU A 178 -8.16 0.50 -8.34
C GLU A 178 -8.80 -0.71 -7.63
N MET A 179 -9.30 -1.69 -8.40
CA MET A 179 -9.82 -2.94 -7.86
C MET A 179 -8.80 -3.72 -7.03
N LEU A 180 -7.51 -3.68 -7.41
CA LEU A 180 -6.45 -4.29 -6.62
C LEU A 180 -6.25 -3.52 -5.31
N LEU A 181 -6.12 -2.19 -5.36
CA LEU A 181 -5.91 -1.34 -4.18
C LEU A 181 -7.13 -1.33 -3.23
N ASP A 182 -8.31 -1.63 -3.75
CA ASP A 182 -9.54 -1.82 -2.98
C ASP A 182 -9.58 -3.18 -2.26
N GLN A 183 -8.81 -4.17 -2.74
CA GLN A 183 -8.66 -5.43 -2.04
C GLN A 183 -7.83 -5.26 -0.78
N ARG A 184 -8.31 -5.87 0.29
CA ARG A 184 -7.69 -5.70 1.60
C ARG A 184 -6.48 -6.62 1.75
N GLY A 185 -5.30 -6.03 1.94
CA GLY A 185 -4.04 -6.76 2.10
C GLY A 185 -3.32 -7.04 0.79
N SER A 186 -3.78 -6.47 -0.33
CA SER A 186 -3.02 -6.38 -1.57
C SER A 186 -1.93 -5.31 -1.46
N VAL A 187 -0.97 -5.38 -2.38
CA VAL A 187 0.05 -4.34 -2.60
C VAL A 187 0.83 -3.99 -1.32
N GLN A 188 1.17 -5.02 -0.53
CA GLN A 188 2.01 -4.89 0.67
C GLN A 188 3.51 -5.01 0.33
N ASP A 189 3.80 -5.70 -0.76
CA ASP A 189 5.13 -5.77 -1.36
C ASP A 189 5.51 -4.38 -1.93
N PRO A 190 6.65 -3.78 -1.51
CA PRO A 190 7.05 -2.45 -1.97
C PRO A 190 7.28 -2.33 -3.48
N LEU A 191 7.80 -3.38 -4.11
CA LEU A 191 8.02 -3.40 -5.56
C LEU A 191 6.66 -3.40 -6.28
N LEU A 192 5.69 -4.17 -5.79
CA LEU A 192 4.34 -4.14 -6.33
C LEU A 192 3.64 -2.78 -6.08
N TYR A 193 3.88 -2.15 -4.93
CA TYR A 193 3.35 -0.81 -4.63
C TYR A 193 3.89 0.27 -5.58
N GLU A 194 5.20 0.27 -5.81
CA GLU A 194 5.84 1.14 -6.79
C GLU A 194 5.26 0.90 -8.18
N PHE A 195 5.19 -0.36 -8.62
CA PHE A 195 4.58 -0.71 -9.90
C PHE A 195 3.16 -0.19 -10.07
N THR A 196 2.28 -0.36 -9.07
CA THR A 196 0.90 0.16 -9.16
C THR A 196 0.84 1.68 -9.25
N SER A 197 1.80 2.37 -8.62
CA SER A 197 1.91 3.84 -8.67
C SER A 197 2.39 4.30 -10.04
N ASP A 198 3.37 3.58 -10.62
CA ASP A 198 3.92 3.86 -11.95
C ASP A 198 2.86 3.63 -13.03
N VAL A 199 2.17 2.49 -13.02
CA VAL A 199 1.04 2.21 -13.93
C VAL A 199 0.00 3.31 -13.82
N THR A 200 -0.36 3.74 -12.59
CA THR A 200 -1.33 4.82 -12.41
C THR A 200 -0.86 6.14 -13.03
N SER A 201 0.38 6.53 -12.77
CA SER A 201 0.97 7.79 -13.24
C SER A 201 1.16 7.82 -14.76
N ASP A 202 1.77 6.76 -15.30
CA ASP A 202 2.13 6.68 -16.71
C ASP A 202 0.89 6.50 -17.58
N GLN A 203 -0.01 5.58 -17.22
CA GLN A 203 -1.22 5.36 -18.02
C GLN A 203 -2.14 6.59 -17.98
N THR A 204 -2.24 7.30 -16.85
CA THR A 204 -2.98 8.59 -16.78
C THR A 204 -2.35 9.64 -17.71
N SER A 205 -1.02 9.79 -17.66
CA SER A 205 -0.30 10.72 -18.52
C SER A 205 -0.44 10.37 -20.01
N GLU A 206 -0.53 9.09 -20.35
CA GLU A 206 -0.71 8.61 -21.71
C GLU A 206 -2.14 8.82 -22.21
N ILE A 207 -3.15 8.59 -21.37
CA ILE A 207 -4.54 8.95 -21.66
C ILE A 207 -4.62 10.44 -22.00
N GLU A 208 -4.07 11.34 -21.17
CA GLU A 208 -4.12 12.79 -21.43
C GLU A 208 -3.48 13.19 -22.78
N ARG A 209 -2.37 12.54 -23.14
CA ARG A 209 -1.69 12.77 -24.43
C ARG A 209 -2.52 12.24 -25.59
N MET A 210 -3.06 11.03 -25.46
CA MET A 210 -3.91 10.41 -26.48
C MET A 210 -5.21 11.18 -26.67
N ASP A 211 -5.85 11.66 -25.60
CA ASP A 211 -7.03 12.52 -25.66
C ASP A 211 -6.74 13.82 -26.38
N THR A 212 -5.61 14.46 -26.07
CA THR A 212 -5.19 15.69 -26.75
C THR A 212 -4.97 15.43 -28.24
N LEU A 213 -4.34 14.30 -28.59
CA LEU A 213 -4.08 13.92 -29.97
C LEU A 213 -5.38 13.56 -30.71
N LEU A 214 -6.27 12.79 -30.09
CA LEU A 214 -7.57 12.40 -30.62
C LEU A 214 -8.45 13.62 -30.85
N ALA A 215 -8.46 14.56 -29.89
CA ALA A 215 -9.16 15.82 -30.01
C ALA A 215 -8.63 16.62 -31.22
N SER A 216 -7.32 16.59 -31.49
CA SER A 216 -6.73 17.27 -32.65
C SER A 216 -7.25 16.76 -34.01
N PHE A 217 -7.85 15.56 -34.05
CA PHE A 217 -8.51 15.01 -35.24
C PHE A 217 -9.95 15.50 -35.42
N SER A 218 -10.53 16.16 -34.41
CA SER A 218 -11.85 16.75 -34.49
C SER A 218 -11.87 17.93 -35.45
N SER A 219 -12.85 17.94 -36.35
CA SER A 219 -13.12 19.11 -37.22
C SER A 219 -13.78 20.27 -36.47
N ASP A 220 -14.04 20.12 -35.16
CA ASP A 220 -14.68 21.15 -34.35
C ASP A 220 -13.72 22.33 -34.12
N PRO A 221 -14.08 23.56 -34.56
CA PRO A 221 -13.21 24.74 -34.46
C PRO A 221 -12.92 25.17 -33.01
N ARG A 222 -13.55 24.53 -32.02
CA ARG A 222 -13.29 24.77 -30.59
C ARG A 222 -12.08 23.99 -30.06
N VAL A 223 -11.66 22.93 -30.74
CA VAL A 223 -10.57 22.07 -30.27
C VAL A 223 -9.20 22.71 -30.55
N GLY A 224 -8.29 22.68 -29.56
CA GLY A 224 -6.97 23.31 -29.65
C GLY A 224 -6.93 24.83 -29.42
N LEU A 225 -8.05 25.44 -28.99
CA LEU A 225 -8.07 26.85 -28.63
C LEU A 225 -7.30 27.08 -27.32
N ALA A 226 -6.21 27.86 -27.38
CA ALA A 226 -5.59 28.41 -26.18
C ALA A 226 -6.55 29.40 -25.50
N ALA A 227 -6.63 29.38 -24.16
CA ALA A 227 -7.46 30.31 -23.41
C ALA A 227 -7.02 31.77 -23.66
N GLY A 228 -7.75 32.49 -24.51
CA GLY A 228 -7.50 33.91 -24.72
C GLY A 228 -8.05 34.74 -23.57
N PHE A 229 -7.29 35.73 -23.11
CA PHE A 229 -7.62 36.61 -21.98
C PHE A 229 -9.00 37.32 -22.12
N ARG A 230 -9.56 37.41 -23.34
CA ARG A 230 -10.82 38.12 -23.62
C ARG A 230 -11.98 37.24 -24.10
N ASP A 231 -11.73 35.98 -24.42
CA ASP A 231 -12.66 35.11 -25.13
C ASP A 231 -12.65 33.65 -24.65
N ALA A 232 -11.76 33.25 -23.74
CA ALA A 232 -11.73 31.91 -23.15
C ALA A 232 -13.10 31.45 -22.61
N GLY A 233 -13.87 32.36 -22.00
CA GLY A 233 -15.21 32.06 -21.49
C GLY A 233 -16.28 31.89 -22.57
N GLN A 234 -16.08 32.38 -23.79
CA GLN A 234 -17.07 32.27 -24.88
C GLN A 234 -17.13 30.85 -25.44
N ALA A 235 -15.95 30.27 -25.69
CA ALA A 235 -15.83 28.90 -26.18
C ALA A 235 -16.25 27.88 -25.10
N ALA A 236 -15.79 28.06 -23.86
CA ALA A 236 -16.08 27.15 -22.75
C ALA A 236 -17.57 27.12 -22.36
N LEU A 237 -18.30 28.24 -22.49
CA LEU A 237 -19.70 28.34 -22.08
C LEU A 237 -20.70 28.24 -23.25
N ASN A 238 -20.21 28.06 -24.49
CA ASN A 238 -21.04 28.09 -25.71
C ASN A 238 -21.91 29.37 -25.80
N MET A 239 -21.31 30.51 -25.47
CA MET A 239 -21.99 31.82 -25.42
C MET A 239 -21.28 32.84 -26.31
N SER A 240 -22.03 33.78 -26.88
CA SER A 240 -21.47 34.92 -27.62
C SER A 240 -21.44 36.18 -26.75
N VAL A 241 -20.28 36.84 -26.66
CA VAL A 241 -20.19 38.13 -25.98
C VAL A 241 -20.83 39.22 -26.85
N VAL A 242 -21.93 39.79 -26.37
CA VAL A 242 -22.65 40.89 -27.05
C VAL A 242 -21.94 42.23 -26.87
N ALA A 243 -21.31 42.46 -25.72
CA ALA A 243 -20.46 43.61 -25.46
C ALA A 243 -19.51 43.32 -24.28
N SER A 244 -18.27 43.79 -24.38
CA SER A 244 -17.30 43.77 -23.28
C SER A 244 -16.82 45.19 -23.02
N LEU A 245 -16.95 45.65 -21.77
CA LEU A 245 -16.46 46.95 -21.33
C LEU A 245 -15.11 46.75 -20.64
N PRO A 246 -13.97 47.11 -21.27
CA PRO A 246 -12.67 46.95 -20.65
C PRO A 246 -12.54 47.89 -19.44
N LYS A 247 -11.63 47.56 -18.52
CA LYS A 247 -11.24 48.47 -17.44
C LYS A 247 -10.83 49.84 -18.04
N PRO A 248 -11.20 50.97 -17.41
CA PRO A 248 -10.79 52.29 -17.87
C PRO A 248 -9.26 52.41 -17.99
N ALA A 249 -8.79 53.24 -18.92
CA ALA A 249 -7.36 53.52 -19.07
C ALA A 249 -6.73 53.94 -17.73
N GLY A 250 -5.63 53.30 -17.33
CA GLY A 250 -4.95 53.53 -16.05
C GLY A 250 -5.32 52.55 -14.92
N PHE A 251 -6.29 51.66 -15.11
CA PHE A 251 -6.68 50.61 -14.14
C PHE A 251 -6.17 49.20 -14.52
N PHE A 252 -5.28 49.12 -15.51
CA PHE A 252 -4.53 47.93 -15.88
C PHE A 252 -3.24 48.37 -16.57
N ASP A 253 -2.22 47.52 -16.53
CA ASP A 253 -1.00 47.71 -17.30
C ASP A 253 -1.28 47.33 -18.77
N PRO A 254 -1.15 48.26 -19.74
CA PRO A 254 -1.43 47.97 -21.14
C PRO A 254 -0.49 46.92 -21.75
N ASP A 255 0.72 46.76 -21.22
CA ASP A 255 1.67 45.74 -21.63
C ASP A 255 1.46 44.42 -20.85
N ARG A 256 0.72 44.47 -19.73
CA ARG A 256 0.44 43.32 -18.83
C ARG A 256 -1.02 43.31 -18.35
N PRO A 257 -2.00 43.11 -19.26
CA PRO A 257 -3.42 43.27 -18.95
C PRO A 257 -3.99 42.21 -17.99
N SER A 258 -3.34 41.06 -17.82
CA SER A 258 -3.73 39.97 -16.91
C SER A 258 -3.31 40.17 -15.46
N GLY A 259 -2.39 41.11 -15.17
CA GLY A 259 -1.96 41.43 -13.80
C GLY A 259 -1.12 40.34 -13.11
N LEU A 260 -0.55 39.39 -13.85
CA LEU A 260 0.33 38.36 -13.28
C LEU A 260 1.59 39.00 -12.68
N SER A 261 2.00 38.52 -11.52
CA SER A 261 3.27 38.93 -10.89
C SER A 261 4.46 38.39 -11.69
N ALA A 262 5.60 39.07 -11.64
CA ALA A 262 6.84 38.62 -12.30
C ALA A 262 7.23 37.20 -11.87
N ARG A 263 7.01 36.86 -10.60
CA ARG A 263 7.22 35.52 -10.05
C ARG A 263 6.34 34.45 -10.70
N ARG A 264 5.05 34.74 -10.94
CA ARG A 264 4.15 33.78 -11.60
C ARG A 264 4.52 33.58 -13.07
N LEU A 265 5.14 34.58 -13.71
CA LEU A 265 5.66 34.46 -15.08
C LEU A 265 6.91 33.58 -15.13
N GLU A 266 7.83 33.72 -14.17
CA GLU A 266 9.00 32.83 -14.04
C GLU A 266 8.57 31.37 -13.78
N GLU A 267 7.54 31.16 -12.95
CA GLU A 267 6.97 29.83 -12.70
C GLU A 267 6.33 29.23 -13.96
N ILE A 268 5.57 30.01 -14.73
CA ILE A 268 4.94 29.55 -15.98
C ILE A 268 5.97 29.31 -17.07
N GLU A 269 7.02 30.13 -17.19
CA GLU A 269 8.13 29.91 -18.12
C GLU A 269 8.92 28.64 -17.76
N ALA A 270 9.12 28.36 -16.47
CA ALA A 270 9.74 27.12 -16.01
C ALA A 270 8.85 25.89 -16.29
N GLU A 271 7.54 25.97 -16.04
CA GLU A 271 6.56 24.93 -16.35
C GLU A 271 6.53 24.64 -17.87
N GLN A 272 6.61 25.67 -18.73
CA GLN A 272 6.64 25.52 -20.19
C GLN A 272 7.98 25.05 -20.74
N ALA A 273 9.10 25.42 -20.11
CA ALA A 273 10.44 24.91 -20.46
C ALA A 273 10.59 23.42 -20.10
N ALA A 274 10.03 23.01 -18.97
CA ALA A 274 9.95 21.60 -18.56
C ALA A 274 9.08 20.78 -19.53
N ALA A 275 7.94 21.33 -19.97
CA ALA A 275 7.06 20.69 -20.94
C ALA A 275 7.63 20.63 -22.37
N SER A 276 8.68 21.39 -22.70
CA SER A 276 9.31 21.44 -24.03
C SER A 276 10.69 20.76 -24.10
N GLY A 277 11.10 20.06 -23.04
CA GLY A 277 12.30 19.23 -23.03
C GLY A 277 13.63 19.99 -23.04
N ASN A 278 13.66 21.25 -22.61
CA ASN A 278 14.86 22.10 -22.65
C ASN A 278 15.21 22.65 -21.24
N ALA A 279 15.40 21.75 -20.28
CA ALA A 279 16.04 22.09 -19.00
C ALA A 279 17.58 22.15 -19.18
N PRO A 280 18.29 23.12 -18.57
CA PRO A 280 19.75 23.08 -18.51
C PRO A 280 20.21 21.87 -17.67
N GLU A 281 21.17 21.12 -18.19
CA GLU A 281 21.81 19.98 -17.52
C GLU A 281 22.37 20.36 -16.14
N THR A 282 21.91 19.67 -15.10
CA THR A 282 22.70 19.42 -13.90
C THR A 282 23.59 18.20 -14.13
N PRO A 283 24.87 18.23 -13.70
CA PRO A 283 25.83 17.20 -14.07
C PRO A 283 25.62 15.90 -13.28
N THR A 284 25.59 14.80 -14.04
CA THR A 284 25.94 13.40 -13.72
C THR A 284 26.20 13.02 -12.27
N GLU A 285 25.34 12.17 -11.71
CA GLU A 285 25.80 10.98 -10.99
C GLU A 285 25.41 9.77 -11.86
N GLU A 286 26.43 9.16 -12.48
CA GLU A 286 26.32 7.82 -13.04
C GLU A 286 26.14 6.87 -11.86
N GLU A 287 24.90 6.53 -11.53
CA GLU A 287 24.61 5.23 -10.92
C GLU A 287 24.36 4.29 -12.08
N GLU A 288 25.39 3.55 -12.48
CA GLU A 288 25.18 2.29 -13.20
C GLU A 288 24.32 1.43 -12.27
N GLU A 289 23.01 1.34 -12.56
CA GLU A 289 22.14 0.35 -11.94
C GLU A 289 22.68 -1.03 -12.32
N ASP A 290 23.36 -1.66 -11.37
CA ASP A 290 23.76 -3.05 -11.46
C ASP A 290 22.47 -3.89 -11.53
N GLU A 291 22.13 -4.34 -12.75
CA GLU A 291 21.01 -5.24 -13.04
C GLU A 291 21.08 -6.61 -12.29
N ASN A 292 22.07 -6.81 -11.40
CA ASN A 292 22.18 -7.96 -10.51
C ASN A 292 22.26 -7.59 -9.01
N ALA A 293 21.88 -6.38 -8.61
CA ALA A 293 21.78 -6.05 -7.19
C ALA A 293 20.54 -6.74 -6.56
N ASP A 294 20.76 -7.58 -5.53
CA ASP A 294 19.70 -8.17 -4.71
C ASP A 294 18.71 -7.06 -4.26
N PRO A 295 17.38 -7.31 -4.30
CA PRO A 295 16.39 -6.33 -3.91
C PRO A 295 16.66 -5.83 -2.48
N ARG A 296 16.65 -4.51 -2.31
CA ARG A 296 16.88 -3.86 -1.02
C ARG A 296 15.90 -4.43 0.01
N PRO A 297 16.38 -4.98 1.16
CA PRO A 297 15.49 -5.58 2.13
C PRO A 297 14.51 -4.54 2.68
N SER A 298 13.24 -4.95 2.80
CA SER A 298 12.12 -4.21 3.39
C SER A 298 12.53 -3.49 4.68
N LEU A 299 12.78 -2.18 4.59
CA LEU A 299 13.45 -1.40 5.64
C LEU A 299 12.60 -1.19 6.91
N LEU A 300 11.31 -1.50 6.90
CA LEU A 300 10.39 -1.09 7.99
C LEU A 300 9.40 -2.15 8.51
N SER A 301 9.29 -3.32 7.87
CA SER A 301 8.34 -4.37 8.29
C SER A 301 8.54 -4.83 9.74
N PHE A 302 9.79 -4.83 10.23
CA PHE A 302 10.15 -5.19 11.61
C PHE A 302 10.52 -3.98 12.49
N SER A 303 10.26 -2.76 12.03
CA SER A 303 10.54 -1.56 12.82
C SER A 303 9.54 -1.41 13.96
N ASN A 304 10.04 -1.05 15.14
CA ASN A 304 9.18 -0.63 16.25
C ASN A 304 8.55 0.72 15.90
N THR A 305 7.27 0.84 16.19
CA THR A 305 6.44 2.00 15.86
C THR A 305 6.24 2.93 17.05
N ASP A 306 6.26 2.36 18.26
CA ASP A 306 6.06 3.09 19.51
C ASP A 306 6.80 2.42 20.69
N LEU A 307 7.10 3.21 21.71
CA LEU A 307 7.76 2.77 22.94
C LEU A 307 7.06 3.32 24.17
N LEU A 308 6.57 2.41 25.00
CA LEU A 308 5.92 2.71 26.27
C LEU A 308 6.81 2.27 27.44
N PHE A 309 7.00 3.15 28.41
CA PHE A 309 7.71 2.87 29.66
C PHE A 309 6.73 2.88 30.83
N SER A 310 6.70 1.82 31.63
CA SER A 310 5.89 1.76 32.85
C SER A 310 6.59 0.97 33.96
N GLY A 311 6.93 1.66 35.05
CA GLY A 311 7.69 1.05 36.15
C GLY A 311 9.00 0.46 35.67
N ASP A 312 9.16 -0.84 35.87
CA ASP A 312 10.33 -1.63 35.46
C ASP A 312 10.16 -2.29 34.08
N TYR A 313 9.16 -1.90 33.29
CA TYR A 313 8.89 -2.51 32.00
C TYR A 313 8.95 -1.51 30.84
N LEU A 314 9.47 -1.99 29.71
CA LEU A 314 9.42 -1.33 28.40
C LEU A 314 8.59 -2.20 27.46
N ILE A 315 7.63 -1.60 26.76
CA ILE A 315 6.82 -2.26 25.75
C ILE A 315 7.10 -1.56 24.42
N ALA A 316 7.55 -2.33 23.44
CA ALA A 316 7.83 -1.87 22.09
C ALA A 316 6.76 -2.38 21.14
N GLY A 317 5.87 -1.49 20.72
CA GLY A 317 4.87 -1.77 19.69
C GLY A 317 5.49 -1.83 18.30
N ASN A 318 4.90 -2.63 17.42
CA ASN A 318 5.26 -2.69 16.00
C ASN A 318 4.02 -3.07 15.16
N TYR A 319 4.19 -3.09 13.84
CA TYR A 319 3.11 -3.40 12.91
C TYR A 319 2.50 -4.82 13.08
N HIS A 320 3.24 -5.76 13.68
CA HIS A 320 2.87 -7.16 13.87
C HIS A 320 2.45 -7.53 15.30
N GLY A 321 2.52 -6.59 16.25
CA GLY A 321 2.23 -6.83 17.67
C GLY A 321 3.13 -6.01 18.58
N PHE A 322 3.66 -6.61 19.63
CA PHE A 322 4.53 -5.91 20.57
C PHE A 322 5.52 -6.85 21.28
N ASN A 323 6.63 -6.27 21.74
CA ASN A 323 7.62 -6.95 22.57
C ASN A 323 7.65 -6.32 23.96
N THR A 324 7.85 -7.12 25.01
CA THR A 324 7.94 -6.63 26.38
C THR A 324 9.29 -6.96 27.00
N TYR A 325 9.89 -5.97 27.66
CA TYR A 325 11.22 -6.05 28.26
C TYR A 325 11.15 -5.65 29.74
N ASP A 326 11.85 -6.40 30.59
CA ASP A 326 12.21 -6.00 31.95
C ASP A 326 13.41 -5.05 31.86
N ILE A 327 13.25 -3.84 32.37
CA ILE A 327 14.27 -2.80 32.43
C ILE A 327 14.63 -2.41 33.88
N SER A 328 14.26 -3.23 34.87
CA SER A 328 14.64 -3.04 36.28
C SER A 328 16.16 -2.94 36.45
N ASN A 329 16.91 -3.62 35.59
CA ASN A 329 18.34 -3.43 35.41
C ASN A 329 18.63 -2.70 34.08
N PRO A 330 18.86 -1.37 34.11
CA PRO A 330 19.06 -0.58 32.89
C PRO A 330 20.35 -0.94 32.13
N ASP A 331 21.33 -1.56 32.79
CA ASP A 331 22.57 -2.02 32.16
C ASP A 331 22.40 -3.37 31.44
N SER A 332 21.28 -4.07 31.68
CA SER A 332 20.99 -5.37 31.07
C SER A 332 19.47 -5.62 30.99
N PRO A 333 18.75 -4.96 30.07
CA PRO A 333 17.36 -5.26 29.79
C PRO A 333 17.14 -6.73 29.42
N GLU A 334 16.09 -7.35 29.96
CA GLU A 334 15.72 -8.74 29.66
C GLU A 334 14.44 -8.79 28.84
N HIS A 335 14.43 -9.54 27.74
CA HIS A 335 13.24 -9.71 26.89
C HIS A 335 12.32 -10.78 27.49
N ILE A 336 11.07 -10.41 27.81
CA ILE A 336 10.11 -11.23 28.55
C ILE A 336 9.20 -12.04 27.62
N ALA A 337 8.64 -11.39 26.61
CA ALA A 337 7.72 -12.00 25.65
C ALA A 337 7.64 -11.21 24.35
N SER A 338 7.40 -11.93 23.26
CA SER A 338 6.97 -11.36 21.97
C SER A 338 5.52 -11.74 21.72
N VAL A 339 4.64 -10.77 21.54
CA VAL A 339 3.25 -11.00 21.14
C VAL A 339 3.12 -10.73 19.65
N VAL A 340 2.66 -11.74 18.89
CA VAL A 340 2.35 -11.61 17.48
C VAL A 340 0.83 -11.54 17.32
N CYS A 341 0.36 -10.35 17.00
CA CYS A 341 -1.03 -10.08 16.72
C CYS A 341 -1.12 -8.96 15.67
N PRO A 342 -1.11 -9.32 14.37
CA PRO A 342 -1.14 -8.35 13.29
C PRO A 342 -2.30 -7.37 13.40
N GLY A 343 -2.02 -6.15 12.94
CA GLY A 343 -3.00 -5.08 12.98
C GLY A 343 -2.57 -3.76 12.36
N GLY A 344 -1.28 -3.59 12.11
CA GLY A 344 -0.73 -2.31 11.68
C GLY A 344 -0.69 -1.28 12.82
N GLN A 345 0.15 -0.27 12.67
CA GLN A 345 0.47 0.75 13.69
C GLN A 345 1.15 0.21 14.93
N GLY A 346 0.44 -0.43 15.85
CA GLY A 346 1.05 -0.90 17.10
C GLY A 346 1.36 0.20 18.12
N ASP A 347 0.76 1.38 18.05
CA ASP A 347 0.85 2.40 19.11
C ASP A 347 0.29 1.83 20.41
N VAL A 348 0.99 2.04 21.54
CA VAL A 348 0.70 1.35 22.81
C VAL A 348 0.53 2.31 23.99
N SER A 349 -0.52 2.12 24.79
CA SER A 349 -0.72 2.78 26.08
C SER A 349 -1.05 1.76 27.17
N LEU A 350 -0.62 2.00 28.41
CA LEU A 350 -0.92 1.12 29.55
C LEU A 350 -1.65 1.89 30.64
N VAL A 351 -2.74 1.32 31.14
CA VAL A 351 -3.52 1.82 32.28
C VAL A 351 -3.77 0.65 33.23
N GLY A 352 -3.16 0.70 34.41
CA GLY A 352 -3.18 -0.46 35.33
C GLY A 352 -2.56 -1.68 34.65
N ASP A 353 -3.32 -2.78 34.62
CA ASP A 353 -2.95 -4.04 33.96
C ASP A 353 -3.50 -4.15 32.52
N LEU A 354 -4.04 -3.06 31.96
CA LEU A 354 -4.63 -3.05 30.61
C LEU A 354 -3.72 -2.34 29.61
N LEU A 355 -3.17 -3.11 28.67
CA LEU A 355 -2.42 -2.61 27.52
C LEU A 355 -3.38 -2.39 26.34
N ILE A 356 -3.42 -1.17 25.84
CA ILE A 356 -4.23 -0.73 24.71
C ILE A 356 -3.31 -0.61 23.49
N MET A 357 -3.69 -1.22 22.38
CA MET A 357 -2.92 -1.19 21.14
C MET A 357 -3.79 -0.73 19.96
N SER A 358 -3.28 0.23 19.20
CA SER A 358 -3.91 0.70 17.96
C SER A 358 -3.81 -0.32 16.83
N VAL A 359 -4.90 -0.46 16.08
CA VAL A 359 -5.02 -1.35 14.91
C VAL A 359 -5.67 -0.58 13.76
N GLN A 360 -4.94 -0.39 12.68
CA GLN A 360 -5.38 0.44 11.56
C GLN A 360 -5.60 -0.36 10.28
N GLU A 361 -4.75 -1.35 10.06
CA GLU A 361 -4.66 -2.11 8.84
C GLU A 361 -5.69 -3.23 8.82
N VAL A 362 -6.09 -3.56 7.60
CA VAL A 362 -7.12 -4.54 7.32
C VAL A 362 -6.68 -5.97 7.60
N ARG A 363 -5.37 -6.25 7.68
CA ARG A 363 -4.84 -7.58 7.99
C ARG A 363 -5.08 -8.03 9.44
N GLY A 364 -5.53 -7.14 10.32
CA GLY A 364 -5.81 -7.48 11.70
C GLY A 364 -7.01 -8.42 11.84
N ARG A 365 -6.87 -9.46 12.68
CA ARG A 365 -7.94 -10.41 13.01
C ARG A 365 -8.28 -10.46 14.49
N LEU A 366 -9.53 -10.71 14.84
CA LEU A 366 -9.99 -10.79 16.24
C LEU A 366 -9.22 -11.85 17.01
N ASP A 367 -8.94 -12.98 16.37
CA ASP A 367 -8.19 -14.11 16.91
C ASP A 367 -6.66 -14.00 16.76
N CYS A 368 -6.14 -12.85 16.32
CA CYS A 368 -4.73 -12.68 15.97
C CYS A 368 -4.24 -13.74 14.97
N GLY A 369 -5.14 -14.28 14.13
CA GLY A 369 -4.85 -15.27 13.09
C GLY A 369 -3.85 -14.77 12.06
N LEU A 370 -3.26 -15.72 11.34
CA LEU A 370 -2.06 -15.53 10.51
C LEU A 370 -2.40 -15.44 9.02
N GLU A 371 -3.58 -15.93 8.65
CA GLU A 371 -4.01 -16.20 7.29
C GLU A 371 -4.64 -14.98 6.58
N GLY A 372 -4.57 -13.80 7.18
CA GLY A 372 -5.24 -12.59 6.69
C GLY A 372 -6.77 -12.74 6.70
N VAL A 373 -7.46 -11.77 6.07
CA VAL A 373 -8.92 -11.80 5.91
C VAL A 373 -9.24 -11.40 4.47
N PRO A 374 -9.43 -12.38 3.57
CA PRO A 374 -9.57 -12.12 2.14
C PRO A 374 -10.95 -11.58 1.75
N GLU A 375 -11.98 -11.80 2.57
CA GLU A 375 -13.33 -11.35 2.25
C GLU A 375 -13.47 -9.83 2.38
N PRO A 376 -14.15 -9.14 1.44
CA PRO A 376 -14.39 -7.70 1.52
C PRO A 376 -15.09 -7.28 2.82
N VAL A 377 -16.04 -8.10 3.26
CA VAL A 377 -16.82 -7.97 4.50
C VAL A 377 -16.52 -9.19 5.38
N SER A 378 -16.03 -8.98 6.60
CA SER A 378 -15.72 -10.08 7.51
C SER A 378 -15.90 -9.71 8.98
N ASN A 379 -16.55 -10.60 9.72
CA ASN A 379 -16.68 -10.49 11.17
C ASN A 379 -15.40 -10.89 11.93
N GLN A 380 -14.39 -11.44 11.24
CA GLN A 380 -13.12 -11.81 11.85
C GLN A 380 -12.14 -10.64 11.89
N ARG A 381 -12.37 -9.57 11.11
CA ARG A 381 -11.43 -8.46 10.97
C ARG A 381 -11.42 -7.53 12.19
N VAL A 382 -10.25 -6.99 12.52
CA VAL A 382 -10.07 -5.96 13.55
C VAL A 382 -9.43 -4.72 12.96
N ARG A 383 -10.06 -3.57 13.20
CA ARG A 383 -9.49 -2.21 13.09
C ARG A 383 -10.17 -1.35 14.15
N GLY A 384 -9.39 -0.58 14.90
CA GLY A 384 -9.82 0.13 16.10
C GLY A 384 -8.77 -0.13 17.17
N ILE A 385 -9.17 -0.52 18.37
CA ILE A 385 -8.20 -0.84 19.42
C ILE A 385 -8.33 -2.29 19.89
N ARG A 386 -7.21 -2.87 20.29
CA ARG A 386 -7.15 -4.10 21.09
C ARG A 386 -6.84 -3.75 22.52
N ILE A 387 -7.37 -4.54 23.45
CA ILE A 387 -7.14 -4.40 24.88
C ILE A 387 -6.65 -5.75 25.38
N PHE A 388 -5.46 -5.74 25.97
CA PHE A 388 -4.81 -6.91 26.56
C PHE A 388 -4.73 -6.75 28.07
N ASP A 389 -5.08 -7.80 28.81
CA ASP A 389 -4.68 -7.96 30.20
C ASP A 389 -3.21 -8.41 30.21
N VAL A 390 -2.37 -7.60 30.83
CA VAL A 390 -0.93 -7.78 30.97
C VAL A 390 -0.50 -7.86 32.43
N SER A 391 -1.41 -8.25 33.34
CA SER A 391 -1.07 -8.60 34.73
C SER A 391 0.07 -9.63 34.84
N ASP A 392 0.23 -10.45 33.80
CA ASP A 392 1.43 -11.23 33.50
C ASP A 392 1.97 -10.88 32.10
N PHE A 393 3.00 -10.03 32.05
CA PHE A 393 3.68 -9.64 30.80
C PHE A 393 4.29 -10.82 30.04
N SER A 394 4.52 -11.97 30.69
CA SER A 394 5.02 -13.17 30.02
C SER A 394 3.92 -13.99 29.35
N ASN A 395 2.65 -13.67 29.61
CA ASN A 395 1.51 -14.33 28.98
C ASN A 395 0.29 -13.39 28.80
N PRO A 396 0.39 -12.33 27.98
CA PRO A 396 -0.71 -11.39 27.75
C PRO A 396 -1.95 -12.07 27.17
N THR A 397 -3.13 -11.66 27.63
CA THR A 397 -4.42 -12.17 27.13
C THR A 397 -5.22 -11.04 26.50
N GLN A 398 -5.65 -11.20 25.25
CA GLN A 398 -6.57 -10.25 24.64
C GLN A 398 -7.94 -10.35 25.31
N VAL A 399 -8.37 -9.31 26.02
CA VAL A 399 -9.64 -9.30 26.77
C VAL A 399 -10.76 -8.61 26.01
N ALA A 400 -10.42 -7.68 25.11
CA ALA A 400 -11.39 -6.98 24.28
C ALA A 400 -10.77 -6.47 22.96
N ALA A 401 -11.64 -6.16 22.00
CA ALA A 401 -11.30 -5.39 20.82
C ALA A 401 -12.50 -4.53 20.45
N VAL A 402 -12.28 -3.23 20.23
CA VAL A 402 -13.35 -2.29 19.85
C VAL A 402 -13.16 -1.90 18.40
N GLN A 403 -14.16 -2.22 17.57
CA GLN A 403 -14.14 -1.94 16.14
C GLN A 403 -14.54 -0.50 15.86
N THR A 404 -13.78 0.17 15.01
CA THR A 404 -14.05 1.52 14.53
C THR A 404 -14.23 1.57 13.02
N CYS A 405 -14.94 2.58 12.53
CA CYS A 405 -15.23 2.70 11.10
C CYS A 405 -13.98 2.95 10.26
N ARG A 406 -12.96 3.56 10.86
CA ARG A 406 -11.73 3.94 10.16
C ARG A 406 -10.45 3.36 10.76
N GLY A 407 -10.55 2.44 11.72
CA GLY A 407 -9.39 1.91 12.45
C GLY A 407 -8.91 2.83 13.58
N SER A 408 -7.78 2.50 14.21
CA SER A 408 -7.01 3.42 15.04
C SER A 408 -5.62 3.56 14.46
N HIS A 409 -5.34 4.73 13.87
CA HIS A 409 -4.01 5.10 13.40
C HIS A 409 -3.13 5.42 14.61
N THR A 410 -3.74 6.09 15.59
CA THR A 410 -3.21 6.31 16.92
C THR A 410 -4.35 6.42 17.93
N HIS A 411 -4.02 6.45 19.21
CA HIS A 411 -4.97 6.68 20.29
C HIS A 411 -4.37 7.54 21.40
N THR A 412 -5.24 8.21 22.15
CA THR A 412 -4.85 8.94 23.38
C THR A 412 -5.73 8.49 24.53
N VAL A 413 -5.11 8.03 25.61
CA VAL A 413 -5.78 7.80 26.89
C VAL A 413 -5.93 9.14 27.60
N ALA A 414 -7.15 9.54 27.93
CA ALA A 414 -7.39 10.87 28.51
C ALA A 414 -6.86 10.99 29.94
N GLN A 415 -7.08 9.96 30.75
CA GLN A 415 -6.68 9.88 32.15
C GLN A 415 -6.76 8.42 32.64
N ASN A 416 -6.24 8.17 33.84
CA ASN A 416 -6.51 6.93 34.57
C ASN A 416 -8.02 6.76 34.81
N ALA A 417 -8.43 5.56 35.23
CA ALA A 417 -9.81 5.25 35.53
C ALA A 417 -10.46 6.32 36.43
N ASP A 418 -11.69 6.71 36.10
CA ASP A 418 -12.46 7.68 36.86
C ASP A 418 -13.00 7.08 38.19
N GLU A 419 -13.82 7.85 38.93
CA GLU A 419 -14.38 7.39 40.21
C GLU A 419 -15.29 6.15 40.06
N ASP A 420 -15.82 5.92 38.86
CA ASP A 420 -16.67 4.79 38.51
C ASP A 420 -15.87 3.63 37.88
N GLY A 421 -14.54 3.75 37.77
CA GLY A 421 -13.65 2.72 37.23
C GLY A 421 -13.59 2.69 35.69
N ASN A 422 -13.92 3.78 35.00
CA ASN A 422 -13.93 3.85 33.54
C ASN A 422 -12.72 4.57 32.98
N ILE A 423 -12.12 3.98 31.95
CA ILE A 423 -11.01 4.54 31.18
C ILE A 423 -11.56 5.05 29.84
N TYR A 424 -11.20 6.28 29.46
CA TYR A 424 -11.62 6.88 28.20
C TYR A 424 -10.46 7.00 27.21
N VAL A 425 -10.65 6.44 26.01
CA VAL A 425 -9.67 6.40 24.93
C VAL A 425 -10.22 7.13 23.72
N TYR A 426 -9.46 8.10 23.23
CA TYR A 426 -9.77 8.87 22.02
C TYR A 426 -9.02 8.25 20.85
N VAL A 427 -9.76 7.80 19.85
CA VAL A 427 -9.23 7.07 18.70
C VAL A 427 -9.33 7.92 17.44
N SER A 428 -8.20 8.03 16.72
CA SER A 428 -8.14 8.65 15.40
C SER A 428 -7.77 7.60 14.37
N GLY A 429 -8.69 7.30 13.45
CA GLY A 429 -8.47 6.41 12.31
C GLY A 429 -8.32 7.18 11.00
N THR A 430 -7.37 6.78 10.16
CA THR A 430 -7.06 7.45 8.87
C THR A 430 -7.41 6.62 7.64
N SER A 431 -7.74 5.35 7.81
CA SER A 431 -8.04 4.40 6.74
C SER A 431 -9.38 4.74 6.12
N ARG A 432 -9.62 4.16 4.95
CA ARG A 432 -10.92 4.21 4.28
C ARG A 432 -12.04 3.75 5.21
N VAL A 433 -13.21 4.36 5.05
CA VAL A 433 -14.40 3.98 5.82
C VAL A 433 -14.76 2.54 5.46
N ARG A 434 -15.15 1.75 6.46
CA ARG A 434 -15.65 0.40 6.24
C ARG A 434 -17.01 0.41 5.57
N ASP A 435 -17.25 -0.63 4.81
CA ASP A 435 -18.58 -0.99 4.34
C ASP A 435 -19.53 -1.19 5.54
N ASP A 436 -20.78 -0.77 5.40
CA ASP A 436 -21.79 -0.84 6.45
C ASP A 436 -22.24 -2.28 6.74
N GLU A 437 -22.08 -3.19 5.77
CA GLU A 437 -22.28 -4.63 5.96
C GLU A 437 -21.18 -5.24 6.86
N GLU A 438 -19.98 -4.67 6.89
CA GLU A 438 -18.88 -5.11 7.77
C GLU A 438 -19.01 -4.52 9.17
N LEU A 439 -19.34 -3.23 9.27
CA LEU A 439 -19.59 -2.58 10.54
C LEU A 439 -20.74 -1.58 10.40
N ALA A 440 -21.89 -1.95 10.95
CA ALA A 440 -23.09 -1.13 10.87
C ALA A 440 -22.86 0.30 11.40
N GLY A 441 -23.33 1.28 10.63
CA GLY A 441 -23.21 2.70 10.97
C GLY A 441 -21.89 3.34 10.53
N CYS A 442 -21.20 2.75 9.55
CA CYS A 442 -20.11 3.38 8.82
C CYS A 442 -20.63 3.92 7.48
N SER A 443 -20.23 5.15 7.14
CA SER A 443 -20.59 5.81 5.88
C SER A 443 -19.47 6.79 5.50
N ASP A 444 -19.12 6.83 4.22
CA ASP A 444 -18.15 7.74 3.62
C ASP A 444 -18.79 8.98 2.97
N ASP A 445 -20.12 9.13 3.09
CA ASP A 445 -20.84 10.31 2.65
C ASP A 445 -20.22 11.58 3.27
N SER A 446 -20.40 12.70 2.57
CA SER A 446 -20.00 14.01 3.10
C SER A 446 -20.65 14.26 4.47
N PRO A 447 -19.90 14.75 5.47
CA PRO A 447 -20.47 15.08 6.79
C PRO A 447 -21.54 16.18 6.72
N PHE A 448 -21.59 16.94 5.63
CA PHE A 448 -22.65 17.94 5.36
C PHE A 448 -23.95 17.34 4.86
N GLU A 449 -23.90 16.10 4.36
CA GLU A 449 -25.05 15.38 3.79
C GLU A 449 -25.53 14.29 4.74
N ASN A 450 -24.60 13.64 5.44
CA ASN A 450 -24.88 12.55 6.37
C ASN A 450 -24.33 12.86 7.77
N PRO A 451 -25.20 13.11 8.77
CA PRO A 451 -24.78 13.34 10.15
C PRO A 451 -24.21 12.09 10.84
N GLU A 452 -24.23 10.92 10.20
CA GLU A 452 -23.61 9.66 10.62
C GLU A 452 -22.33 9.32 9.83
N SER A 453 -21.84 10.22 8.96
CA SER A 453 -20.57 10.07 8.24
C SER A 453 -19.41 9.74 9.17
N ALA A 454 -18.59 8.75 8.84
CA ALA A 454 -17.38 8.39 9.58
C ALA A 454 -16.18 9.31 9.28
N LEU A 455 -16.32 10.25 8.34
CA LEU A 455 -15.28 11.21 8.00
C LEU A 455 -15.17 12.31 9.07
N PHE A 456 -13.94 12.78 9.29
CA PHE A 456 -13.62 13.88 10.22
C PHE A 456 -14.17 13.67 11.65
N ARG A 457 -14.06 12.46 12.21
CA ARG A 457 -14.45 12.18 13.61
C ARG A 457 -13.31 11.63 14.45
N ILE A 458 -13.47 11.79 15.76
CA ILE A 458 -12.78 11.00 16.78
C ILE A 458 -13.81 10.04 17.37
N GLU A 459 -13.42 8.79 17.61
CA GLU A 459 -14.24 7.87 18.40
C GLU A 459 -13.76 7.89 19.85
N VAL A 460 -14.68 8.04 20.79
CA VAL A 460 -14.39 7.95 22.23
C VAL A 460 -14.87 6.60 22.72
N ILE A 461 -13.93 5.81 23.23
CA ILE A 461 -14.16 4.47 23.74
C ILE A 461 -14.10 4.51 25.26
N GLU A 462 -15.11 3.94 25.90
CA GLU A 462 -15.15 3.67 27.32
C GLU A 462 -14.70 2.23 27.58
N ILE A 463 -13.78 2.04 28.51
CA ILE A 463 -13.27 0.73 28.94
C ILE A 463 -13.47 0.62 30.46
N PRO A 464 -14.42 -0.20 30.93
CA PRO A 464 -14.56 -0.48 32.36
C PRO A 464 -13.37 -1.31 32.86
N GLU A 465 -12.64 -0.83 33.86
CA GLU A 465 -11.42 -1.47 34.37
C GLU A 465 -11.67 -2.89 34.90
N ASP A 466 -12.77 -3.09 35.64
CA ASP A 466 -13.18 -4.38 36.19
C ASP A 466 -13.82 -5.33 35.15
N ASN A 467 -14.19 -4.81 33.97
CA ASN A 467 -14.82 -5.59 32.91
C ASN A 467 -14.46 -5.04 31.52
N PRO A 468 -13.18 -5.17 31.11
CA PRO A 468 -12.70 -4.59 29.85
C PRO A 468 -13.39 -5.18 28.62
N ALA A 469 -13.96 -6.39 28.72
CA ALA A 469 -14.77 -7.01 27.68
C ALA A 469 -16.04 -6.22 27.31
N ALA A 470 -16.50 -5.32 28.18
CA ALA A 470 -17.63 -4.43 27.92
C ALA A 470 -17.23 -3.11 27.23
N ALA A 471 -15.97 -2.97 26.80
CA ALA A 471 -15.50 -1.77 26.13
C ALA A 471 -16.33 -1.44 24.88
N GLN A 472 -16.69 -0.17 24.72
CA GLN A 472 -17.59 0.28 23.66
C GLN A 472 -17.35 1.74 23.28
N ILE A 473 -17.73 2.11 22.05
CA ILE A 473 -17.75 3.50 21.61
C ILE A 473 -18.94 4.21 22.28
N VAL A 474 -18.66 5.25 23.05
CA VAL A 474 -19.67 6.05 23.77
C VAL A 474 -19.91 7.42 23.14
N ASN A 475 -18.98 7.92 22.31
CA ASN A 475 -19.14 9.19 21.62
C ASN A 475 -18.38 9.23 20.29
N ARG A 476 -18.83 10.07 19.36
CA ARG A 476 -18.26 10.25 18.02
C ARG A 476 -18.25 11.74 17.62
N PRO A 477 -17.52 12.61 18.34
CA PRO A 477 -17.46 14.03 17.99
C PRO A 477 -16.80 14.24 16.62
N PHE A 478 -17.37 15.16 15.85
CA PHE A 478 -16.74 15.65 14.63
C PHE A 478 -15.62 16.63 14.98
N ILE A 479 -14.51 16.49 14.27
CA ILE A 479 -13.41 17.44 14.23
C ILE A 479 -13.77 18.45 13.14
N PHE A 480 -13.61 19.74 13.42
CA PHE A 480 -13.91 20.84 12.48
C PHE A 480 -15.39 21.15 12.23
N SER A 481 -16.31 20.64 13.06
CA SER A 481 -17.74 20.93 12.97
C SER A 481 -18.24 22.04 13.93
N ASP A 482 -17.34 22.83 14.53
CA ASP A 482 -17.74 24.00 15.29
C ASP A 482 -18.05 25.17 14.30
N PRO A 483 -19.17 25.90 14.45
CA PRO A 483 -19.63 26.90 13.48
C PRO A 483 -18.79 28.16 13.36
#